data_AF-A0AA39PKR8-F1
#
_entry.id   AF-A0AA39PKR8-F1
#
_cell.length_a   1.000
_cell.length_b   1.000
_cell.length_c   1.000
_cell.angle_alpha   90.00
_cell.angle_beta   90.00
_cell.angle_gamma   90.00
#
_symmetry.space_group_name_H-M   'P 1'
#
loop_
_entity.id
_entity.type
_entity.pdbx_description
1 polymer ?
#
loop_
_entity_poly.entity_id
_entity_poly.type
_entity_poly.pdbx_seq_one_letter_code
_entity_poly.pdbx_strand_id
1 'polypeptide(L)'
;MLAYSRPTRTGSNEVVLHLTPDQRAAPPVPFELKGQVSTDKWEMRIDAIKSTTGRYSKPIVERVWLGVGFLSAFVLSLLLYQFVLSKLLVRGHESERSERQTQAVVVSFGIFAGLDLLVAAPMLVWKYMGSRAITAVLRRWEQVDRAQFGQHACLWKVSVPGVFRTALMLTITIPPAPAPTAFHPDAYLPSYINGPHDDGAYFYPYRRAEPGLPHMSVIGNVPIHIHEKSGFEELRI
;
A
#
# COMPACT_ATOMS: atom_id res chain seq x y z
N MET A 1 -4.83 14.90 24.27
CA MET A 1 -4.39 15.51 23.00
C MET A 1 -4.31 14.41 21.95
N LEU A 2 -5.26 14.33 21.01
CA LEU A 2 -5.19 13.38 19.90
C LEU A 2 -4.32 14.01 18.81
N ALA A 3 -3.04 13.62 18.75
CA ALA A 3 -2.15 14.05 17.69
C ALA A 3 -2.58 13.39 16.38
N TYR A 4 -3.04 14.19 15.43
CA TYR A 4 -3.18 13.76 14.04
C TYR A 4 -1.81 13.32 13.53
N SER A 5 -1.68 12.09 13.05
CA SER A 5 -0.49 11.74 12.27
C SER A 5 -0.55 12.52 10.97
N ARG A 6 0.39 13.43 10.74
CA ARG A 6 0.47 14.13 9.46
C ARG A 6 0.83 13.12 8.36
N PRO A 7 0.22 13.22 7.15
CA PRO A 7 0.70 12.47 6.00
C PRO A 7 2.20 12.72 5.85
N THR A 8 2.98 11.64 5.87
CA THR A 8 4.43 11.71 5.74
C THR A 8 4.79 11.20 4.37
N ARG A 9 5.50 12.04 3.61
CA ARG A 9 6.04 11.68 2.31
C ARG A 9 7.32 10.88 2.55
N THR A 10 7.32 9.61 2.17
CA THR A 10 8.50 8.73 2.38
C THR A 10 9.36 8.64 1.11
N GLY A 11 8.84 9.08 -0.04
CA GLY A 11 9.54 9.19 -1.33
C GLY A 11 8.80 10.13 -2.30
N SER A 12 9.28 10.27 -3.54
CA SER A 12 8.65 11.17 -4.53
C SER A 12 7.19 10.82 -4.82
N ASN A 13 6.81 9.54 -4.73
CA ASN A 13 5.53 9.02 -5.21
C ASN A 13 4.70 8.31 -4.13
N GLU A 14 5.10 8.37 -2.85
CA GLU A 14 4.43 7.63 -1.77
C GLU A 14 3.95 8.54 -0.64
N VAL A 15 2.67 8.44 -0.34
CA VAL A 15 2.03 9.10 0.81
C VAL A 15 1.74 8.04 1.87
N VAL A 16 2.34 8.21 3.05
CA VAL A 16 2.14 7.31 4.20
C VAL A 16 1.29 8.00 5.26
N LEU A 17 0.26 7.30 5.73
CA LEU A 17 -0.68 7.74 6.75
C LEU A 17 -0.74 6.72 7.89
N HIS A 18 -0.64 7.19 9.13
CA HIS A 18 -0.77 6.34 10.32
C HIS A 18 -2.16 6.49 10.94
N LEU A 19 -3.04 5.56 10.60
CA LEU A 19 -4.41 5.57 11.11
C LEU A 19 -4.45 4.89 12.48
N THR A 20 -4.86 5.65 13.50
CA THR A 20 -5.09 5.10 14.85
C THR A 20 -6.55 4.66 14.97
N PRO A 21 -6.85 3.49 15.57
CA PRO A 21 -8.22 3.01 15.74
C PRO A 21 -9.14 3.99 16.48
N ASP A 22 -8.61 4.73 17.46
CA ASP A 22 -9.37 5.68 18.28
C ASP A 22 -9.58 7.06 17.61
N GLN A 23 -9.08 7.24 16.38
CA GLN A 23 -9.22 8.50 15.67
C GLN A 23 -10.66 8.67 15.17
N ARG A 24 -11.42 9.54 15.84
CA ARG A 24 -12.85 9.81 15.55
C ARG A 24 -13.12 10.38 14.16
N ALA A 25 -12.23 11.22 13.65
CA ALA A 25 -12.39 11.85 12.33
C ALA A 25 -11.39 11.27 11.31
N ALA A 26 -11.82 11.10 10.06
CA ALA A 26 -10.90 10.81 8.97
C ALA A 26 -9.88 11.97 8.82
N PRO A 27 -8.60 11.70 8.55
CA PRO A 27 -7.66 12.76 8.23
C PRO A 27 -8.10 13.45 6.92
N PRO A 28 -7.81 14.74 6.72
CA PRO A 28 -8.14 15.41 5.47
C PRO A 28 -7.44 14.73 4.28
N VAL A 29 -8.07 14.81 3.09
CA VAL A 29 -7.51 14.26 1.85
C VAL A 29 -6.14 14.91 1.58
N PRO A 30 -5.06 14.13 1.44
CA PRO A 30 -3.76 14.63 1.01
C PRO A 30 -3.89 15.43 -0.29
N PHE A 31 -3.13 16.52 -0.41
CA PHE A 31 -3.23 17.43 -1.55
C PHE A 31 -3.02 16.71 -2.88
N GLU A 32 -2.11 15.73 -2.90
CA GLU A 32 -1.71 14.95 -4.05
C GLU A 32 -2.83 14.02 -4.56
N LEU A 33 -3.82 13.72 -3.72
CA LEU A 33 -4.93 12.82 -4.05
C LEU A 33 -6.22 13.55 -4.43
N LYS A 34 -6.28 14.88 -4.25
CA LYS A 34 -7.50 15.67 -4.52
C LYS A 34 -7.99 15.59 -5.96
N GLY A 35 -7.10 15.29 -6.92
CA GLY A 35 -7.46 15.12 -8.33
C GLY A 35 -8.07 13.75 -8.67
N GLN A 36 -7.92 12.74 -7.82
CA GLN A 36 -8.39 11.36 -8.09
C GLN A 36 -9.43 10.86 -7.09
N VAL A 37 -9.45 11.43 -5.88
CA VAL A 37 -10.30 10.98 -4.78
C VAL A 37 -11.05 12.19 -4.23
N SER A 38 -12.37 12.19 -4.37
CA SER A 38 -13.24 13.19 -3.71
C SER A 38 -13.22 13.02 -2.19
N THR A 39 -13.55 14.09 -1.46
CA THR A 39 -13.62 14.07 0.01
C THR A 39 -14.54 12.97 0.54
N ASP A 40 -15.73 12.82 -0.04
CA ASP A 40 -16.70 11.80 0.39
C ASP A 40 -16.17 10.38 0.15
N LYS A 41 -15.55 10.14 -1.02
CA LYS A 41 -14.96 8.84 -1.36
C LYS A 41 -13.80 8.50 -0.44
N TRP A 42 -13.02 9.51 -0.03
CA TRP A 42 -11.94 9.37 0.92
C TRP A 42 -12.44 8.94 2.30
N GLU A 43 -13.39 9.67 2.87
CA GLU A 43 -13.94 9.36 4.19
C GLU A 43 -14.53 7.95 4.23
N MET A 44 -15.34 7.59 3.23
CA MET A 44 -15.90 6.24 3.09
C MET A 44 -14.80 5.16 3.06
N ARG A 45 -13.70 5.38 2.32
CA ARG A 45 -12.59 4.41 2.25
C ARG A 45 -11.85 4.28 3.57
N ILE A 46 -11.58 5.40 4.25
CA ILE A 46 -10.93 5.39 5.57
C ILE A 46 -11.80 4.64 6.58
N ASP A 47 -13.10 4.86 6.59
CA ASP A 47 -14.03 4.18 7.50
C ASP A 47 -14.18 2.68 7.17
N ALA A 48 -14.17 2.33 5.88
CA ALA A 48 -14.13 0.93 5.45
C ALA A 48 -12.83 0.23 5.88
N ILE A 49 -11.67 0.89 5.78
CA ILE A 49 -10.39 0.36 6.26
C ILE A 49 -10.43 0.19 7.79
N LYS A 50 -10.89 1.20 8.53
CA LYS A 50 -10.99 1.15 10.00
C LYS A 50 -11.93 0.06 10.48
N SER A 51 -13.13 -0.05 9.91
CA SER A 51 -14.12 -1.06 10.29
C SER A 51 -13.65 -2.48 9.97
N THR A 52 -13.07 -2.71 8.79
CA THR A 52 -12.51 -4.01 8.40
C THR A 52 -11.35 -4.37 9.32
N THR A 53 -10.42 -3.45 9.58
CA THR A 53 -9.28 -3.69 10.47
C THR A 53 -9.72 -3.92 11.91
N GLY A 54 -10.68 -3.14 12.41
CA GLY A 54 -11.16 -3.22 13.79
C GLY A 54 -11.86 -4.53 14.12
N ARG A 55 -12.34 -5.28 13.11
CA ARG A 55 -12.86 -6.64 13.26
C ARG A 55 -11.75 -7.66 13.47
N TYR A 56 -10.59 -7.48 12.82
CA TYR A 56 -9.51 -8.47 12.81
C TYR A 56 -8.29 -8.12 13.66
N SER A 57 -8.23 -6.90 14.21
CA SER A 57 -7.14 -6.46 15.07
C SER A 57 -7.65 -5.92 16.38
N LYS A 58 -7.25 -6.57 17.48
CA LYS A 58 -7.59 -6.21 18.86
C LYS A 58 -6.32 -6.28 19.72
N PRO A 59 -5.47 -5.24 19.70
CA PRO A 59 -4.12 -5.31 20.25
C PRO A 59 -4.07 -5.69 21.73
N ILE A 60 -5.06 -5.29 22.54
CA ILE A 60 -5.12 -5.65 23.95
C ILE A 60 -5.41 -7.15 24.11
N VAL A 61 -6.47 -7.65 23.45
CA VAL A 61 -6.84 -9.07 23.49
C VAL A 61 -5.69 -9.94 22.98
N GLU A 62 -5.04 -9.49 21.92
CA GLU A 62 -3.88 -10.14 21.32
C GLU A 62 -2.70 -10.28 22.29
N ARG A 63 -2.36 -9.20 23.00
CA ARG A 63 -1.29 -9.19 23.99
C ARG A 63 -1.62 -10.05 25.21
N VAL A 64 -2.87 -10.00 25.68
CA VAL A 64 -3.33 -10.83 26.80
C VAL A 64 -3.32 -12.30 26.41
N TRP A 65 -3.83 -12.64 25.22
CA TRP A 65 -3.85 -14.01 24.70
C TRP A 65 -2.44 -14.60 24.61
N LEU A 66 -1.51 -13.88 23.97
CA LEU A 66 -0.13 -14.36 23.87
C LEU A 66 0.60 -14.35 25.21
N GLY A 67 0.37 -13.35 26.07
CA GLY A 67 1.00 -13.27 27.38
C GLY A 67 0.57 -14.40 28.30
N VAL A 68 -0.74 -14.62 28.44
CA VAL A 68 -1.30 -15.71 29.25
C VAL A 68 -0.95 -17.06 28.65
N GLY A 69 -1.05 -17.20 27.32
CA GLY A 69 -0.73 -18.43 26.62
C GLY A 69 0.74 -18.83 26.78
N PHE A 70 1.67 -17.89 26.57
CA PHE A 70 3.10 -18.10 26.78
C PHE A 70 3.41 -18.48 28.24
N LEU A 71 2.84 -17.75 29.21
CA LEU A 71 3.05 -18.06 30.63
C LEU A 71 2.52 -19.46 30.99
N SER A 72 1.37 -19.83 30.43
CA SER A 72 0.79 -21.16 30.64
C SER A 72 1.64 -22.27 30.01
N ALA A 73 2.16 -22.07 28.80
CA ALA A 73 3.05 -23.01 28.12
C ALA A 73 4.37 -23.16 28.88
N PHE A 74 4.90 -22.04 29.42
CA PHE A 74 6.12 -22.04 30.22
C PHE A 74 5.96 -22.84 31.52
N VAL A 75 4.91 -22.58 32.31
CA VAL A 75 4.63 -23.31 33.55
C VAL A 75 4.39 -24.79 33.26
N LEU A 76 3.62 -25.10 32.23
CA LEU A 76 3.35 -26.49 31.83
C LEU A 76 4.62 -27.22 31.42
N SER A 77 5.52 -26.57 30.66
CA SER A 77 6.80 -27.15 30.28
C SER A 77 7.71 -27.43 31.48
N LEU A 78 7.74 -26.55 32.48
CA LEU A 78 8.49 -26.79 33.73
C LEU A 78 7.98 -28.01 34.49
N LEU A 79 6.65 -28.17 34.60
CA LEU A 79 6.05 -29.34 35.25
C LEU A 79 6.34 -30.63 34.47
N LEU A 80 6.24 -30.58 33.15
CA LEU A 80 6.56 -31.71 32.28
C LEU A 80 8.05 -32.06 32.33
N TYR A 81 8.94 -31.09 32.44
CA TYR A 81 10.37 -31.33 32.64
C TYR A 81 10.63 -32.13 33.92
N GLN A 82 10.03 -31.75 35.05
CA GLN A 82 10.16 -32.48 36.31
C GLN A 82 9.65 -33.93 36.19
N PHE A 83 8.54 -34.12 35.48
CA PHE A 83 7.99 -35.44 35.20
C PHE A 83 8.92 -36.27 34.29
N VAL A 84 9.40 -35.70 33.19
CA VAL A 84 10.31 -36.37 32.25
C VAL A 84 11.63 -36.74 32.92
N LEU A 85 12.21 -35.81 33.68
CA LEU A 85 13.45 -36.02 34.41
C LEU A 85 13.29 -37.12 35.47
N SER A 86 12.21 -37.12 36.26
CA SER A 86 11.98 -38.17 37.25
C SER A 86 11.87 -39.57 36.62
N LYS A 87 11.21 -39.67 35.45
CA LYS A 87 11.12 -40.94 34.70
C LYS A 87 12.45 -41.37 34.08
N LEU A 88 13.28 -40.43 33.62
CA LEU A 88 14.60 -40.73 33.04
C LEU A 88 15.63 -41.11 34.12
N LEU A 89 15.56 -40.53 35.31
CA LEU A 89 16.47 -40.82 36.43
C LEU A 89 16.17 -42.18 37.09
N VAL A 90 14.91 -42.58 37.19
CA VAL A 90 14.53 -43.91 37.74
C VAL A 90 15.06 -45.07 36.87
N ARG A 91 15.37 -44.81 35.59
CA ARG A 91 15.66 -45.85 34.60
C ARG A 91 17.15 -46.08 34.35
N GLY A 92 18.09 -45.60 35.16
CA GLY A 92 19.50 -45.91 34.86
C GLY A 92 20.58 -45.46 35.81
N HIS A 93 21.81 -45.79 35.39
CA HIS A 93 23.03 -45.69 36.19
C HIS A 93 23.54 -44.25 36.33
N GLU A 94 24.19 -44.00 37.47
CA GLU A 94 24.77 -42.71 37.87
C GLU A 94 25.69 -42.08 36.80
N SER A 95 26.38 -42.89 35.99
CA SER A 95 27.33 -42.42 34.96
C SER A 95 26.68 -41.66 33.80
N GLU A 96 25.39 -41.90 33.51
CA GLU A 96 24.67 -41.27 32.38
C GLU A 96 23.81 -40.08 32.80
N ARG A 97 23.93 -39.64 34.06
CA ARG A 97 23.06 -38.61 34.65
C ARG A 97 23.09 -37.30 33.87
N SER A 98 24.27 -36.87 33.42
CA SER A 98 24.45 -35.63 32.64
C SER A 98 23.80 -35.69 31.27
N GLU A 99 23.93 -36.82 30.56
CA GLU A 99 23.34 -36.99 29.22
C GLU A 99 21.80 -37.00 29.29
N ARG A 100 21.24 -37.64 30.31
CA ARG A 100 19.79 -37.70 30.54
C ARG A 100 19.20 -36.35 30.95
N GLN A 101 19.96 -35.53 31.68
CA GLN A 101 19.57 -34.15 31.98
C GLN A 101 19.47 -33.32 30.70
N THR A 102 20.47 -33.40 29.82
CA THR A 102 20.44 -32.74 28.50
C THR A 102 19.27 -33.23 27.66
N GLN A 103 19.02 -34.54 27.64
CA GLN A 103 17.87 -35.11 26.92
C GLN A 103 16.53 -34.59 27.45
N ALA A 104 16.36 -34.51 28.78
CA ALA A 104 15.16 -33.96 29.39
C ALA A 104 14.95 -32.48 29.02
N VAL A 105 16.03 -31.69 29.01
CA VAL A 105 15.98 -30.28 28.59
C VAL A 105 15.51 -30.16 27.14
N VAL A 106 16.12 -30.91 26.21
CA VAL A 106 15.75 -30.87 24.79
C VAL A 106 14.28 -31.27 24.57
N VAL A 107 13.82 -32.33 25.22
CA VAL A 107 12.41 -32.78 25.13
C VAL A 107 11.46 -31.71 25.68
N SER A 108 11.75 -31.15 26.86
CA SER A 108 10.92 -30.10 27.45
C SER A 108 10.88 -28.82 26.62
N PHE A 109 12.00 -28.46 25.98
CA PHE A 109 12.08 -27.33 25.06
C PHE A 109 11.23 -27.57 23.80
N GLY A 110 11.28 -28.78 23.23
CA GLY A 110 10.43 -29.16 22.10
C GLY A 110 8.94 -29.07 22.43
N ILE A 111 8.54 -29.53 23.62
CA ILE A 111 7.15 -29.43 24.09
C ILE A 111 6.76 -27.97 24.29
N PHE A 112 7.62 -27.16 24.91
CA PHE A 112 7.39 -25.74 25.09
C PHE A 112 7.15 -25.02 23.76
N ALA A 113 8.04 -25.19 22.79
CA ALA A 113 7.91 -24.60 21.46
C ALA A 113 6.63 -25.07 20.73
N GLY A 114 6.27 -26.35 20.88
CA GLY A 114 5.04 -26.90 20.32
C GLY A 114 3.77 -26.28 20.91
N LEU A 115 3.74 -26.11 22.24
CA LEU A 115 2.62 -25.47 22.95
C LEU A 115 2.50 -23.99 22.58
N ASP A 116 3.61 -23.26 22.55
CA ASP A 116 3.64 -21.85 22.13
C ASP A 116 3.11 -21.69 20.70
N LEU A 117 3.51 -22.58 19.78
CA LEU A 117 3.02 -22.55 18.41
C LEU A 117 1.52 -22.87 18.33
N LEU A 118 1.02 -23.80 19.15
CA LEU A 118 -0.41 -24.13 19.21
C LEU A 118 -1.24 -22.95 19.73
N VAL A 119 -0.74 -22.23 20.74
CA VAL A 119 -1.35 -21.01 21.27
C VAL A 119 -1.33 -19.87 20.25
N ALA A 120 -0.23 -19.71 19.52
CA ALA A 120 -0.06 -18.65 18.53
C ALA A 120 -0.80 -18.93 17.22
N ALA A 121 -0.96 -20.19 16.82
CA ALA A 121 -1.59 -20.59 15.56
C ALA A 121 -2.97 -19.97 15.29
N PRO A 122 -3.98 -20.04 16.19
CA PRO A 122 -5.29 -19.46 15.94
C PRO A 122 -5.21 -17.95 15.71
N MET A 123 -4.32 -17.27 16.43
CA MET A 123 -4.08 -15.84 16.30
C MET A 123 -3.43 -15.48 14.95
N LEU A 124 -2.44 -16.26 14.51
CA LEU A 124 -1.80 -16.09 13.21
C LEU A 124 -2.80 -16.29 12.07
N VAL A 125 -3.65 -17.31 12.16
CA VAL A 125 -4.72 -17.56 11.18
C VAL A 125 -5.71 -16.40 11.15
N TRP A 126 -6.15 -15.93 12.32
CA TRP A 126 -7.06 -14.78 12.43
C TRP A 126 -6.48 -13.51 11.78
N LYS A 127 -5.20 -13.21 12.06
CA LYS A 127 -4.48 -12.08 11.45
C LYS A 127 -4.35 -12.23 9.94
N TYR A 128 -4.05 -13.45 9.48
CA TYR A 128 -3.95 -13.75 8.06
C TYR A 128 -5.28 -13.52 7.34
N MET A 129 -6.39 -13.98 7.92
CA MET A 129 -7.74 -13.73 7.40
C MET A 129 -8.05 -12.24 7.32
N GLY A 130 -7.69 -11.45 8.34
CA GLY A 130 -7.88 -10.00 8.32
C GLY A 130 -7.08 -9.29 7.22
N SER A 131 -5.81 -9.68 7.04
CA SER A 131 -4.98 -9.17 5.96
C SER A 131 -5.56 -9.49 4.57
N ARG A 132 -6.05 -10.72 4.39
CA ARG A 132 -6.74 -11.12 3.16
C ARG A 132 -8.03 -10.33 2.92
N ALA A 133 -8.84 -10.11 3.96
CA ALA A 133 -10.08 -9.35 3.85
C ALA A 133 -9.82 -7.90 3.41
N ILE A 134 -8.83 -7.23 4.02
CA ILE A 134 -8.43 -5.88 3.64
C ILE A 134 -7.89 -5.85 2.20
N THR A 135 -7.00 -6.78 1.86
CA THR A 135 -6.45 -6.87 0.50
C THR A 135 -7.56 -7.08 -0.55
N ALA A 136 -8.60 -7.87 -0.23
CA ALA A 136 -9.73 -8.07 -1.12
C ALA A 136 -10.54 -6.78 -1.34
N VAL A 137 -10.74 -5.96 -0.30
CA VAL A 137 -11.39 -4.64 -0.42
C VAL A 137 -10.54 -3.70 -1.27
N LEU A 138 -9.23 -3.63 -1.01
CA LEU A 138 -8.31 -2.76 -1.76
C LEU A 138 -8.27 -3.14 -3.25
N ARG A 139 -8.21 -4.43 -3.58
CA ARG A 139 -8.23 -4.90 -4.98
C ARG A 139 -9.49 -4.47 -5.74
N ARG A 140 -10.65 -4.45 -5.07
CA ARG A 140 -11.90 -3.96 -5.69
C ARG A 140 -11.83 -2.47 -5.98
N TRP A 141 -11.27 -1.68 -5.06
CA TRP A 141 -11.06 -0.25 -5.29
C TRP A 141 -10.05 0.02 -6.39
N GLU A 142 -8.95 -0.74 -6.44
CA GLU A 142 -7.96 -0.64 -7.52
C GLU A 142 -8.57 -0.96 -8.88
N GLN A 143 -9.48 -1.95 -8.97
CA GLN A 143 -10.19 -2.25 -10.22
C GLN A 143 -11.07 -1.08 -10.68
N VAL A 144 -11.82 -0.48 -9.76
CA VAL A 144 -12.67 0.68 -10.06
C VAL A 144 -11.83 1.91 -10.43
N ASP A 145 -10.75 2.17 -9.69
CA ASP A 145 -9.88 3.31 -9.95
C ASP A 145 -9.10 3.13 -11.26
N ARG A 146 -8.68 1.91 -11.61
CA ARG A 146 -8.09 1.61 -12.93
C ARG A 146 -9.08 1.73 -14.08
N ALA A 147 -10.35 1.41 -13.87
CA ALA A 147 -11.38 1.62 -14.89
C ALA A 147 -11.61 3.12 -15.16
N GLN A 148 -11.42 3.97 -14.15
CA GLN A 148 -11.61 5.42 -14.27
C GLN A 148 -10.37 6.18 -14.75
N PHE A 149 -9.19 5.83 -14.24
CA PHE A 149 -7.94 6.58 -14.45
C PHE A 149 -6.86 5.82 -15.24
N GLY A 150 -7.15 4.57 -15.67
CA GLY A 150 -6.22 3.76 -16.44
C GLY A 150 -4.90 3.51 -15.71
N GLN A 151 -3.79 3.76 -16.39
CA GLN A 151 -2.43 3.61 -15.83
C GLN A 151 -2.08 4.67 -14.78
N HIS A 152 -2.85 5.75 -14.68
CA HIS A 152 -2.63 6.83 -13.72
C HIS A 152 -3.43 6.66 -12.43
N ALA A 153 -4.00 5.48 -12.17
CA ALA A 153 -4.70 5.20 -10.92
C ALA A 153 -3.74 5.09 -9.71
N CYS A 154 -4.11 5.70 -8.58
CA CYS A 154 -3.43 5.49 -7.31
C CYS A 154 -3.52 4.03 -6.84
N LEU A 155 -2.42 3.49 -6.32
CA LEU A 155 -2.38 2.16 -5.71
C LEU A 155 -2.52 2.27 -4.20
N TRP A 156 -3.30 1.37 -3.61
CA TRP A 156 -3.63 1.42 -2.20
C TRP A 156 -3.04 0.20 -1.49
N LYS A 157 -2.20 0.43 -0.49
CA LYS A 157 -1.62 -0.63 0.33
C LYS A 157 -1.84 -0.32 1.80
N VAL A 158 -2.40 -1.30 2.51
CA VAL A 158 -2.61 -1.18 3.96
C VAL A 158 -1.78 -2.24 4.67
N SER A 159 -0.98 -1.80 5.64
CA SER A 159 -0.29 -2.68 6.58
C SER A 159 -1.10 -2.74 7.88
N VAL A 160 -1.57 -3.95 8.17
CA VAL A 160 -2.38 -4.22 9.36
C VAL A 160 -1.50 -4.10 10.61
N PRO A 161 -2.01 -3.53 11.72
CA PRO A 161 -1.30 -3.50 12.98
C PRO A 161 -0.87 -4.91 13.43
N GLY A 162 0.42 -5.05 13.73
CA GLY A 162 0.98 -6.25 14.37
C GLY A 162 0.65 -6.31 15.86
N VAL A 163 1.00 -7.40 16.53
CA VAL A 163 0.74 -7.59 17.97
C VAL A 163 1.31 -6.43 18.82
N PHE A 164 2.49 -5.93 18.44
CA PHE A 164 3.18 -4.85 19.15
C PHE A 164 2.94 -3.46 18.57
N ARG A 165 2.31 -3.35 17.39
CA ARG A 165 2.05 -2.07 16.72
C ARG A 165 0.55 -1.81 16.70
N THR A 166 0.11 -0.71 17.30
CA THR A 166 -1.33 -0.36 17.38
C THR A 166 -1.82 0.46 16.19
N ALA A 167 -0.93 1.18 15.52
CA ALA A 167 -1.28 2.00 14.38
C ALA A 167 -1.37 1.17 13.09
N LEU A 168 -2.40 1.44 12.29
CA LEU A 168 -2.52 0.98 10.91
C LEU A 168 -1.73 1.91 10.01
N MET A 169 -1.00 1.36 9.05
CA MET A 169 -0.22 2.16 8.10
C MET A 169 -0.86 2.03 6.72
N LEU A 170 -1.35 3.15 6.19
CA LEU A 170 -1.88 3.27 4.84
C LEU A 170 -0.81 3.91 3.96
N THR A 171 -0.37 3.19 2.95
CA THR A 171 0.56 3.65 1.92
C THR A 171 -0.22 3.80 0.63
N ILE A 172 -0.19 5.00 0.06
CA ILE A 172 -0.81 5.30 -1.22
C ILE A 172 0.32 5.65 -2.18
N THR A 173 0.46 4.86 -3.24
CA THR A 173 1.44 5.10 -4.30
C THR A 173 0.76 5.85 -5.42
N ILE A 174 1.27 7.04 -5.71
CA ILE A 174 0.81 7.92 -6.77
C ILE A 174 1.68 7.63 -8.00
N PRO A 175 1.08 7.39 -9.18
CA PRO A 175 1.88 7.18 -10.37
C PRO A 175 2.71 8.43 -10.66
N PRO A 176 3.94 8.27 -11.18
CA PRO A 176 4.78 9.42 -11.50
C PRO A 176 4.02 10.35 -12.43
N ALA A 177 4.00 11.65 -12.08
CA ALA A 177 3.51 12.66 -13.00
C ALA A 177 4.30 12.54 -14.32
N PRO A 178 3.65 12.64 -15.49
CA PRO A 178 4.36 12.66 -16.75
C PRO A 178 5.44 13.74 -16.68
N ALA A 179 6.65 13.41 -17.14
CA ALA A 179 7.76 14.35 -17.10
C ALA A 179 7.33 15.67 -17.77
N PRO A 180 7.64 16.83 -17.17
CA PRO A 180 7.28 18.11 -17.75
C PRO A 180 7.89 18.17 -19.16
N THR A 181 7.04 18.10 -20.16
CA THR A 181 7.46 18.21 -21.55
C THR A 181 7.76 19.67 -21.82
N ALA A 182 8.86 19.97 -22.51
CA ALA A 182 9.13 21.31 -23.01
C ALA A 182 8.06 21.76 -24.04
N PHE A 183 7.26 20.82 -24.52
CA PHE A 183 6.14 21.03 -25.41
C PHE A 183 4.86 21.18 -24.61
N HIS A 184 4.14 22.29 -24.83
CA HIS A 184 2.76 22.44 -24.40
C HIS A 184 1.90 21.35 -25.08
N PRO A 185 0.87 20.78 -24.45
CA PRO A 185 0.00 19.79 -25.09
C PRO A 185 -0.69 20.32 -26.37
N ASP A 186 -0.87 21.64 -26.47
CA ASP A 186 -1.32 22.35 -27.67
C ASP A 186 -0.18 23.03 -28.46
N ALA A 187 1.09 22.73 -28.14
CA ALA A 187 2.21 23.22 -28.93
C ALA A 187 2.20 22.52 -30.30
N TYR A 188 2.29 23.33 -31.35
CA TYR A 188 2.47 22.84 -32.69
C TYR A 188 3.76 22.01 -32.77
N LEU A 189 3.65 20.83 -33.38
CA LEU A 189 4.83 20.09 -33.84
C LEU A 189 5.54 20.97 -34.89
N PRO A 190 6.87 21.14 -34.81
CA PRO A 190 7.62 21.80 -35.87
C PRO A 190 7.30 21.18 -37.23
N SER A 191 7.15 22.01 -38.27
CA SER A 191 6.63 21.63 -39.60
C SER A 191 7.42 20.52 -40.33
N TYR A 192 8.61 20.18 -39.85
CA TYR A 192 9.43 19.09 -40.36
C TYR A 192 9.17 17.73 -39.70
N ILE A 193 8.32 17.67 -38.66
CA ILE A 193 7.88 16.43 -38.01
C ILE A 193 6.48 16.11 -38.51
N ASN A 194 6.38 15.16 -39.44
CA ASN A 194 5.07 14.63 -39.86
C ASN A 194 4.41 13.94 -38.65
N GLY A 195 3.25 14.44 -38.25
CA GLY A 195 2.41 13.73 -37.28
C GLY A 195 2.05 12.33 -37.80
N PRO A 196 1.77 11.37 -36.89
CA PRO A 196 1.37 10.03 -37.31
C PRO A 196 0.16 10.08 -38.24
N HIS A 197 0.26 9.42 -39.39
CA HIS A 197 -0.72 9.44 -40.49
C HIS A 197 -1.93 8.52 -40.24
N ASP A 198 -2.15 8.08 -39.00
CA ASP A 198 -3.26 7.19 -38.68
C ASP A 198 -4.52 8.00 -38.34
N ASP A 199 -5.54 7.87 -39.18
CA ASP A 199 -6.92 8.41 -39.05
C ASP A 199 -7.66 8.00 -37.75
N GLY A 200 -7.00 7.26 -36.84
CA GLY A 200 -7.54 6.75 -35.59
C GLY A 200 -6.86 7.26 -34.31
N ALA A 201 -5.92 8.19 -34.39
CA ALA A 201 -5.21 8.71 -33.21
C ALA A 201 -6.11 9.65 -32.37
N TYR A 202 -6.95 9.06 -31.51
CA TYR A 202 -7.80 9.72 -30.50
C TYR A 202 -7.06 10.62 -29.49
N PHE A 203 -5.74 10.75 -29.60
CA PHE A 203 -4.87 11.41 -28.62
C PHE A 203 -4.38 12.80 -29.05
N TYR A 204 -4.74 13.26 -30.25
CA TYR A 204 -4.43 14.63 -30.69
C TYR A 204 -5.73 15.46 -30.80
N PRO A 205 -5.82 16.63 -30.15
CA PRO A 205 -6.99 17.48 -30.24
C PRO A 205 -6.94 18.28 -31.55
N TYR A 206 -6.94 17.60 -32.70
CA TYR A 206 -7.41 18.21 -33.94
C TYR A 206 -8.95 18.23 -33.91
N ARG A 207 -9.51 18.82 -32.85
CA ARG A 207 -10.93 19.15 -32.82
C ARG A 207 -11.10 20.32 -33.79
N ARG A 208 -11.93 20.10 -34.82
CA ARG A 208 -12.35 21.13 -35.78
C ARG A 208 -12.68 22.41 -35.02
N ALA A 209 -11.92 23.48 -35.28
CA ALA A 209 -12.04 24.75 -34.55
C ALA A 209 -13.50 25.23 -34.57
N GLU A 210 -14.07 25.47 -33.39
CA GLU A 210 -15.34 26.18 -33.28
C GLU A 210 -15.12 27.63 -33.74
N PRO A 211 -16.01 28.19 -34.57
CA PRO A 211 -15.81 29.54 -35.11
C PRO A 211 -15.85 30.56 -33.97
N GLY A 212 -14.74 31.26 -33.72
CA GLY A 212 -14.73 32.46 -32.87
C GLY A 212 -13.75 32.49 -31.69
N LEU A 213 -12.98 31.43 -31.43
CA LEU A 213 -11.86 31.52 -30.47
C LEU A 213 -10.55 31.92 -31.18
N PRO A 214 -9.91 33.04 -30.79
CA PRO A 214 -8.62 33.42 -31.34
C PRO A 214 -7.55 32.41 -30.92
N HIS A 215 -6.88 31.81 -31.90
CA HIS A 215 -5.72 30.97 -31.68
C HIS A 215 -4.53 31.86 -31.26
N MET A 216 -3.75 31.45 -30.24
CA MET A 216 -2.52 32.15 -29.82
C MET A 216 -1.39 32.11 -30.86
N SER A 217 -1.60 31.47 -32.01
CA SER A 217 -0.68 31.40 -33.15
C SER A 217 -1.05 32.35 -34.31
N VAL A 218 -1.87 33.37 -34.03
CA VAL A 218 -2.36 34.27 -35.06
C VAL A 218 -2.24 35.72 -34.58
N ILE A 219 -1.52 36.54 -35.33
CA ILE A 219 -1.73 37.99 -35.27
C ILE A 219 -2.97 38.24 -36.17
N GLY A 220 -4.16 38.22 -35.59
CA GLY A 220 -5.43 38.37 -36.32
C GLY A 220 -6.07 37.05 -36.76
N ASN A 221 -6.46 36.94 -38.05
CA ASN A 221 -7.04 35.74 -38.70
C ASN A 221 -6.09 35.08 -39.73
N VAL A 222 -4.83 35.50 -39.78
CA VAL A 222 -3.86 35.06 -40.80
C VAL A 222 -2.86 34.07 -40.20
N PRO A 223 -2.87 32.78 -40.60
CA PRO A 223 -1.90 31.81 -40.10
C PRO A 223 -0.48 32.25 -40.47
N ILE A 224 0.44 32.22 -39.49
CA ILE A 224 1.85 32.68 -39.59
C ILE A 224 2.72 31.69 -40.42
N HIS A 225 2.11 30.95 -41.35
CA HIS A 225 2.81 30.08 -42.28
C HIS A 225 2.85 30.72 -43.66
N ILE A 226 3.56 31.85 -43.76
CA ILE A 226 4.05 32.31 -45.05
C ILE A 226 5.34 31.53 -45.30
N HIS A 227 5.27 30.63 -46.27
CA HIS A 227 6.33 29.81 -46.85
C HIS A 227 7.77 30.31 -46.61
N GLU A 228 8.48 29.70 -45.67
CA GLU A 228 9.94 29.86 -45.53
C GLU A 228 10.70 29.21 -46.71
N LYS A 229 10.02 28.37 -47.51
CA LYS A 229 10.60 27.68 -48.67
C LYS A 229 10.41 28.36 -50.03
N SER A 230 9.55 29.38 -50.16
CA SER A 230 9.33 30.01 -51.47
C SER A 230 10.36 31.09 -51.81
N GLY A 231 11.19 31.53 -50.85
CA GLY A 231 12.18 32.60 -51.07
C GLY A 231 13.46 32.19 -51.80
N PHE A 232 13.70 30.90 -52.05
CA PHE A 232 14.94 30.42 -52.68
C PHE A 232 14.80 29.97 -54.14
N GLU A 233 13.58 29.88 -54.68
CA GLU A 233 13.39 29.54 -56.11
C GLU A 233 13.43 30.76 -57.04
N GLU A 234 13.26 31.99 -56.55
CA GLU A 234 13.25 33.21 -57.39
C GLU A 234 14.64 33.81 -57.70
N LEU A 235 15.75 33.20 -57.24
CA LEU A 235 17.12 33.74 -57.40
C LEU A 235 18.03 32.93 -58.34
N ARG A 236 17.47 32.08 -59.21
CA ARG A 236 18.20 31.52 -60.36
C ARG A 236 17.66 32.11 -61.67
N ILE A 237 18.22 33.26 -62.04
CA ILE A 237 18.34 33.73 -63.43
C ILE A 237 19.79 33.45 -63.85
#